data_AF-A0A4Q6Y014-F1
#
_entry.id   AF-A0A4Q6Y014-F1
#
_cell.length_a   1.000
_cell.length_b   1.000
_cell.length_c   1.000
_cell.angle_alpha   90.00
_cell.angle_beta   90.00
_cell.angle_gamma   90.00
#
_symmetry.space_group_name_H-M   'P 1'
#
loop_
_entity.id
_entity.type
_entity.pdbx_description
1 polymer ?
#
loop_
_entity_poly.entity_id
_entity_poly.type
_entity_poly.pdbx_seq_one_letter_code
_entity_poly.pdbx_strand_id
1 'polypeptide(L)'
;MTPELVAWSCSPADIGNSPWSRLPKLKICWCSRCLADDFAAGRPAHIRQDWVIAAIGFCHHHRWPLEDRCNACGSSVWAFRTPARGALRMVCTACWRPLERSFPPALEASNAIRHCWEAVIAFEHQIMTALRGKTPDQFCLNFTSAEQVLREVRDISGLLISSDRSDWAPVNAFPCAAMMPGHRLPEFHSTDAPHPLASARIPLRRSLLAATCAIVMDAGSDVALLDPGVAPAIETFLSRVEGAAIDSFIAAPGRWSPSLIQRIAETRRATRRSASIARLKGCISAIDRAFA
;
A
#
# COMPACT_ATOMS: atom_id res chain seq x y z
N MET A 1 -20.05 -8.74 -0.55
CA MET A 1 -18.72 -8.22 -0.18
C MET A 1 -17.69 -9.08 -0.89
N THR A 2 -16.82 -8.50 -1.71
CA THR A 2 -15.83 -9.25 -2.48
C THR A 2 -14.76 -9.83 -1.53
N PRO A 3 -14.57 -11.15 -1.48
CA PRO A 3 -13.65 -11.79 -0.51
C PRO A 3 -12.19 -11.32 -0.66
N GLU A 4 -11.84 -10.77 -1.82
CA GLU A 4 -10.54 -10.19 -2.17
C GLU A 4 -10.14 -8.97 -1.33
N LEU A 5 -11.12 -8.32 -0.68
CA LEU A 5 -10.91 -7.05 0.02
C LEU A 5 -11.03 -7.18 1.55
N VAL A 6 -11.05 -8.42 2.02
CA VAL A 6 -10.87 -8.78 3.43
C VAL A 6 -9.41 -9.13 3.65
N ALA A 7 -8.82 -8.67 4.75
CA ALA A 7 -7.43 -8.95 5.09
C ALA A 7 -7.26 -10.42 5.46
N TRP A 8 -6.38 -11.14 4.77
CA TRP A 8 -6.11 -12.56 5.00
C TRP A 8 -4.63 -12.79 5.34
N SER A 9 -4.35 -13.92 5.95
CA SER A 9 -3.01 -14.44 6.22
C SER A 9 -2.95 -15.86 5.69
N CYS A 10 -1.88 -16.14 4.96
CA CYS A 10 -1.48 -17.47 4.51
C CYS A 10 -0.07 -17.67 5.06
N SER A 11 0.16 -18.69 5.89
CA SER A 11 1.51 -18.98 6.36
C SER A 11 2.25 -19.82 5.31
N PRO A 12 3.48 -19.47 4.90
CA PRO A 12 4.30 -20.36 4.09
C PRO A 12 4.64 -21.68 4.83
N ALA A 13 4.63 -21.67 6.16
CA ALA A 13 4.87 -22.86 6.99
C ALA A 13 3.65 -23.81 7.07
N ASP A 14 2.49 -23.39 6.55
CA ASP A 14 1.26 -24.19 6.55
C ASP A 14 1.19 -25.21 5.39
N ILE A 15 2.30 -25.41 4.66
CA ILE A 15 2.49 -26.44 3.62
C ILE A 15 2.68 -27.85 4.25
N GLY A 16 2.35 -28.03 5.53
CA GLY A 16 2.32 -29.33 6.20
C GLY A 16 0.90 -29.88 6.35
N ASN A 17 0.54 -30.87 5.52
CA ASN A 17 -0.51 -31.91 5.59
C ASN A 17 -1.89 -31.69 6.25
N SER A 18 -2.26 -30.53 6.78
CA SER A 18 -3.59 -30.27 7.29
C SER A 18 -4.46 -29.58 6.22
N PRO A 19 -5.64 -30.12 5.87
CA PRO A 19 -6.56 -29.43 4.97
C PRO A 19 -7.03 -28.07 5.53
N TRP A 20 -6.92 -27.86 6.86
CA TRP A 20 -7.31 -26.62 7.54
C TRP A 20 -6.22 -25.55 7.58
N SER A 21 -4.95 -25.90 7.32
CA SER A 21 -3.83 -24.95 7.28
C SER A 21 -3.83 -24.10 5.99
N ARG A 22 -4.61 -24.49 4.98
CA ARG A 22 -4.78 -23.78 3.70
C ARG A 22 -5.91 -22.76 3.69
N LEU A 23 -6.66 -22.62 4.78
CA LEU A 23 -7.74 -21.65 4.85
C LEU A 23 -7.18 -20.26 5.15
N PRO A 24 -7.52 -19.23 4.36
CA PRO A 24 -7.09 -17.88 4.64
C PRO A 24 -7.63 -17.44 6.00
N LYS A 25 -6.74 -16.98 6.90
CA LYS A 25 -7.13 -16.49 8.24
C LYS A 25 -7.20 -14.98 8.24
N LEU A 26 -8.20 -14.39 8.90
CA LEU A 26 -8.29 -12.93 9.00
C LEU A 26 -7.01 -12.33 9.57
N LYS A 27 -6.39 -11.43 8.81
CA LYS A 27 -5.24 -10.68 9.29
C LYS A 27 -5.74 -9.46 10.05
N ILE A 28 -5.63 -9.55 11.37
CA ILE A 28 -6.05 -8.50 12.29
C ILE A 28 -4.90 -7.51 12.45
N CYS A 29 -5.19 -6.24 12.19
CA CYS A 29 -4.36 -5.14 12.65
C CYS A 29 -5.12 -4.31 13.68
N TRP A 30 -4.46 -3.32 14.28
CA TRP A 30 -5.07 -2.44 15.27
C TRP A 30 -4.51 -1.03 15.20
N CYS A 31 -5.26 -0.08 15.75
CA CYS A 31 -4.74 1.25 16.06
C CYS A 31 -4.45 1.32 17.55
N SER A 32 -3.18 1.51 17.93
CA SER A 32 -2.76 1.66 19.32
C SER A 32 -3.43 2.85 20.01
N ARG A 33 -3.70 3.94 19.28
CA ARG A 33 -4.44 5.12 19.79
C ARG A 33 -5.91 4.84 20.10
N CYS A 34 -6.61 4.10 19.23
CA CYS A 34 -7.96 3.63 19.52
C CYS A 34 -8.02 2.75 20.76
N LEU A 35 -7.04 1.85 20.92
CA LEU A 35 -6.95 1.02 22.11
C LEU A 35 -6.65 1.86 23.36
N ALA A 36 -5.83 2.91 23.23
CA ALA A 36 -5.56 3.86 24.32
C ALA A 36 -6.81 4.66 24.73
N ASP A 37 -7.61 5.13 23.77
CA ASP A 37 -8.87 5.82 24.06
C ASP A 37 -9.87 4.89 24.75
N ASP A 38 -9.96 3.63 24.31
CA ASP A 38 -10.80 2.63 24.97
C ASP A 38 -10.30 2.34 26.39
N PHE A 39 -8.98 2.25 26.58
CA PHE A 39 -8.38 2.09 27.90
C PHE A 39 -8.71 3.28 28.82
N ALA A 40 -8.50 4.51 28.35
CA ALA A 40 -8.75 5.74 29.10
C ALA A 40 -10.22 5.89 29.48
N ALA A 41 -11.13 5.43 28.61
CA ALA A 41 -12.56 5.43 28.87
C ALA A 41 -13.07 4.19 29.64
N GLY A 42 -12.19 3.28 30.08
CA GLY A 42 -12.58 2.06 30.79
C GLY A 42 -13.33 1.03 29.94
N ARG A 43 -13.38 1.19 28.62
CA ARG A 43 -14.07 0.27 27.68
C ARG A 43 -13.24 -0.98 27.39
N PRO A 44 -13.86 -2.12 27.04
CA PRO A 44 -13.12 -3.30 26.60
C PRO A 44 -12.49 -3.09 25.22
N ALA A 45 -11.28 -3.63 25.05
CA ALA A 45 -10.65 -3.72 23.75
C ALA A 45 -11.44 -4.67 22.84
N HIS A 46 -11.59 -4.29 21.57
CA HIS A 46 -12.27 -5.08 20.55
C HIS A 46 -11.67 -4.80 19.18
N ILE A 47 -11.82 -5.75 18.25
CA ILE A 47 -11.40 -5.57 16.86
C ILE A 47 -12.48 -4.79 16.12
N ARG A 48 -12.07 -3.70 15.48
CA ARG A 48 -12.96 -2.89 14.64
C ARG A 48 -13.03 -3.48 13.23
N GLN A 49 -14.19 -3.37 12.59
CA GLN A 49 -14.39 -3.90 11.24
C GLN A 49 -13.40 -3.31 10.21
N ASP A 50 -13.12 -2.01 10.31
CA ASP A 50 -12.19 -1.34 9.38
C ASP A 50 -10.76 -1.89 9.47
N TRP A 51 -10.37 -2.46 10.62
CA TRP A 51 -9.04 -3.03 10.81
C TRP A 51 -8.83 -4.38 10.10
N VAL A 52 -9.89 -4.98 9.55
CA VAL A 52 -9.78 -6.24 8.79
C VAL A 52 -10.02 -6.04 7.30
N ILE A 53 -10.06 -4.79 6.83
CA ILE A 53 -10.22 -4.47 5.40
C ILE A 53 -8.83 -4.42 4.74
N ALA A 54 -8.68 -5.13 3.62
CA ALA A 54 -7.42 -5.24 2.90
C ALA A 54 -6.94 -3.90 2.33
N ALA A 55 -7.87 -3.02 1.97
CA ALA A 55 -7.59 -1.69 1.45
C ALA A 55 -7.33 -0.64 2.54
N ILE A 56 -7.19 -1.04 3.81
CA ILE A 56 -6.91 -0.12 4.92
C ILE A 56 -5.56 -0.48 5.56
N GLY A 57 -4.67 0.50 5.60
CA GLY A 57 -3.38 0.50 6.29
C GLY A 57 -3.27 1.59 7.38
N PHE A 58 -4.24 2.52 7.43
CA PHE A 58 -4.30 3.60 8.41
C PHE A 58 -5.63 3.62 9.17
N CYS A 59 -5.58 4.06 10.43
CA CYS A 59 -6.77 4.37 11.20
C CYS A 59 -7.35 5.71 10.74
N HIS A 60 -8.55 5.71 10.17
CA HIS A 60 -9.20 6.94 9.69
C HIS A 60 -9.59 7.89 10.82
N HIS A 61 -9.86 7.37 12.03
CA HIS A 61 -10.21 8.18 13.19
C HIS A 61 -8.99 8.94 13.76
N HIS A 62 -7.89 8.25 14.03
CA HIS A 62 -6.68 8.86 14.59
C HIS A 62 -5.68 9.36 13.57
N ARG A 63 -5.95 9.10 12.27
CA ARG A 63 -5.06 9.42 11.15
C ARG A 63 -3.64 8.88 11.40
N TRP A 64 -3.58 7.63 11.85
CA TRP A 64 -2.38 6.98 12.35
C TRP A 64 -2.21 5.59 11.74
N PRO A 65 -0.99 5.16 11.37
CA PRO A 65 -0.78 3.84 10.78
C PRO A 65 -1.26 2.71 11.69
N LEU A 66 -1.90 1.70 11.09
CA LEU A 66 -2.28 0.48 11.80
C LEU A 66 -1.04 -0.38 12.09
N GLU A 67 -1.14 -1.24 13.09
CA GLU A 67 -0.08 -2.13 13.54
C GLU A 67 -0.53 -3.59 13.39
N ASP A 68 0.37 -4.48 12.93
CA ASP A 68 0.17 -5.94 12.95
C ASP A 68 1.14 -6.67 13.91
N ARG A 69 1.94 -5.90 14.66
CA ARG A 69 2.95 -6.37 15.60
C ARG A 69 3.04 -5.47 16.81
N CYS A 70 3.40 -6.05 17.94
CA CYS A 70 3.72 -5.31 19.14
C CYS A 70 4.88 -4.34 18.87
N ASN A 71 4.63 -3.04 18.97
CA ASN A 71 5.63 -1.98 18.77
C ASN A 71 6.79 -2.00 19.79
N ALA A 72 6.69 -2.77 20.87
CA ALA A 72 7.74 -2.90 21.87
C ALA A 72 8.72 -4.06 21.62
N CYS A 73 8.25 -5.19 21.08
CA CYS A 73 9.09 -6.40 20.90
C CYS A 73 9.00 -7.02 19.50
N GLY A 74 8.17 -6.47 18.61
CA GLY A 74 7.99 -6.99 17.25
C GLY A 74 7.24 -8.33 17.15
N SER A 75 6.72 -8.89 18.24
CA SER A 75 5.90 -10.11 18.18
C SER A 75 4.59 -9.86 17.44
N SER A 76 4.20 -10.79 16.57
CA SER A 76 2.88 -10.83 15.93
C SER A 76 1.85 -11.62 16.73
N VAL A 77 2.26 -12.21 17.87
CA VAL A 77 1.39 -13.04 18.69
C VAL A 77 0.86 -12.21 19.85
N TRP A 78 -0.47 -12.14 19.95
CA TRP A 78 -1.21 -11.39 20.95
C TRP A 78 -2.47 -12.15 21.34
N ALA A 79 -3.06 -11.79 22.48
CA ALA A 79 -4.30 -12.40 22.97
C ALA A 79 -5.17 -11.37 23.70
N PHE A 80 -6.47 -11.64 23.75
CA PHE A 80 -7.35 -10.96 24.70
C PHE A 80 -7.14 -11.52 26.11
N ARG A 81 -6.96 -10.62 27.07
CA ARG A 81 -6.78 -10.96 28.49
C ARG A 81 -7.65 -10.05 29.34
N THR A 82 -8.33 -10.63 30.31
CA THR A 82 -9.07 -9.89 31.33
C THR A 82 -8.14 -9.65 32.51
N PRO A 83 -7.78 -8.40 32.83
CA PRO A 83 -7.00 -8.11 34.04
C PRO A 83 -7.83 -8.43 35.29
N ALA A 84 -7.18 -8.66 36.43
CA ALA A 84 -7.87 -8.93 37.70
C ALA A 84 -8.87 -7.83 38.11
N ARG A 85 -8.61 -6.59 37.66
CA ARG A 85 -9.54 -5.46 37.73
C ARG A 85 -9.49 -4.70 36.42
N GLY A 86 -10.65 -4.36 35.87
CA GLY A 86 -10.79 -3.58 34.64
C GLY A 86 -11.30 -4.39 33.46
N ALA A 87 -11.46 -3.71 32.32
CA ALA A 87 -12.06 -4.29 31.13
C ALA A 87 -11.04 -5.11 30.30
N LEU A 88 -11.56 -5.93 29.38
CA LEU A 88 -10.77 -6.79 28.47
C LEU A 88 -9.69 -5.98 27.72
N ARG A 89 -8.48 -6.52 27.60
CA ARG A 89 -7.34 -5.87 26.90
C ARG A 89 -6.72 -6.78 25.85
N MET A 90 -6.13 -6.17 24.83
CA MET A 90 -5.24 -6.87 23.90
C MET A 90 -3.81 -6.80 24.43
N VAL A 91 -3.17 -7.95 24.60
CA VAL A 91 -1.84 -8.06 25.23
C VAL A 91 -0.91 -8.87 24.33
N CYS A 92 0.31 -8.39 24.13
CA CYS A 92 1.36 -9.16 23.47
C CYS A 92 1.72 -10.40 24.30
N THR A 93 1.72 -11.59 23.70
CA THR A 93 2.02 -12.83 24.45
C THR A 93 3.51 -13.03 24.71
N ALA A 94 4.38 -12.32 23.97
CA ALA A 94 5.83 -12.44 24.13
C ALA A 94 6.36 -11.54 25.25
N CYS A 95 5.97 -10.26 25.27
CA CYS A 95 6.47 -9.29 26.25
C CYS A 95 5.44 -8.89 27.31
N TRP A 96 4.23 -9.46 27.27
CA TRP A 96 3.13 -9.21 28.21
C TRP A 96 2.69 -7.74 28.31
N ARG A 97 3.11 -6.90 27.36
CA ARG A 97 2.71 -5.49 27.32
C ARG A 97 1.32 -5.34 26.69
N PRO A 98 0.45 -4.50 27.27
CA PRO A 98 -0.80 -4.10 26.63
C PRO A 98 -0.55 -3.35 25.32
N LEU A 99 -1.32 -3.63 24.28
CA LEU A 99 -1.12 -3.07 22.93
C LEU A 99 -1.62 -1.62 22.80
N GLU A 100 -2.40 -1.12 23.76
CA GLU A 100 -2.73 0.30 23.87
C GLU A 100 -1.51 1.18 24.22
N ARG A 101 -0.44 0.58 24.76
CA ARG A 101 0.77 1.31 25.12
C ARG A 101 1.69 1.40 23.92
N SER A 102 1.62 2.52 23.23
CA SER A 102 2.55 2.82 22.14
C SER A 102 3.98 3.04 22.67
N PHE A 103 4.98 2.54 21.94
CA PHE A 103 6.37 2.87 22.22
C PHE A 103 6.64 4.36 21.85
N PRO A 104 7.37 5.17 22.64
CA PRO A 104 7.43 6.62 22.44
C PRO A 104 7.89 7.11 21.04
N PRO A 105 8.89 6.49 20.38
CA PRO A 105 9.22 6.79 18.98
C PRO A 105 8.07 6.53 17.98
N ALA A 106 7.09 5.73 18.34
CA ALA A 106 5.87 5.48 17.57
C ALA A 106 4.72 6.43 17.96
N LEU A 107 4.97 7.48 18.75
CA LEU A 107 3.97 8.50 19.13
C LEU A 107 4.11 9.82 18.35
N GLU A 108 5.28 10.08 17.78
CA GLU A 108 5.60 11.34 17.13
C GLU A 108 5.89 11.14 15.64
N ALA A 109 5.27 11.96 14.80
CA ALA A 109 5.50 11.99 13.36
C ALA A 109 5.62 13.45 12.93
N SER A 110 6.60 13.75 12.08
CA SER A 110 6.75 15.09 11.51
C SER A 110 5.54 15.46 10.65
N ASN A 111 5.30 16.76 10.45
CA ASN A 111 4.20 17.23 9.60
C ASN A 111 4.29 16.69 8.17
N ALA A 112 5.50 16.54 7.63
CA ALA A 112 5.72 15.96 6.31
C ALA A 112 5.25 14.49 6.24
N ILE A 113 5.63 13.66 7.21
CA ILE A 113 5.18 12.26 7.30
C ILE A 113 3.67 12.19 7.42
N ARG A 114 3.08 13.05 8.27
CA ARG A 114 1.62 13.11 8.43
C ARG A 114 0.96 13.44 7.11
N HIS A 115 1.46 14.42 6.34
CA HIS A 115 0.89 14.80 5.06
C HIS A 115 0.87 13.63 4.04
N CYS A 116 1.94 12.81 4.01
CA CYS A 116 1.93 11.58 3.22
C CYS A 116 0.83 10.61 3.67
N TRP A 117 0.62 10.46 4.98
CA TRP A 117 -0.47 9.63 5.51
C TRP A 117 -1.85 10.16 5.13
N GLU A 118 -2.05 11.48 5.19
CA GLU A 118 -3.30 12.14 4.81
C GLU A 118 -3.71 11.79 3.37
N ALA A 119 -2.76 11.82 2.44
CA ALA A 119 -3.00 11.51 1.03
C ALA A 119 -3.39 10.03 0.84
N VAL A 120 -2.70 9.10 1.52
CA VAL A 120 -3.07 7.68 1.47
C VAL A 120 -4.43 7.45 2.14
N ILE A 121 -4.72 8.06 3.29
CA ILE A 121 -6.02 7.96 3.97
C ILE A 121 -7.15 8.49 3.08
N ALA A 122 -6.93 9.59 2.37
CA ALA A 122 -7.91 10.11 1.42
C ALA A 122 -8.18 9.10 0.29
N PHE A 123 -7.13 8.44 -0.23
CA PHE A 123 -7.27 7.38 -1.22
C PHE A 123 -7.99 6.14 -0.66
N GLU A 124 -7.68 5.72 0.58
CA GLU A 124 -8.39 4.63 1.26
C GLU A 124 -9.89 4.94 1.38
N HIS A 125 -10.28 6.19 1.68
CA HIS A 125 -11.68 6.60 1.68
C HIS A 125 -12.34 6.47 0.30
N GLN A 126 -11.63 6.77 -0.80
CA GLN A 126 -12.16 6.57 -2.15
C GLN A 126 -12.41 5.08 -2.44
N ILE A 127 -11.46 4.22 -2.06
CA ILE A 127 -11.59 2.76 -2.20
C ILE A 127 -12.78 2.25 -1.37
N MET A 128 -12.91 2.72 -0.12
CA MET A 128 -14.01 2.36 0.77
C MET A 128 -15.37 2.84 0.25
N THR A 129 -15.41 3.99 -0.42
CA THR A 129 -16.62 4.51 -1.08
C THR A 129 -17.00 3.63 -2.27
N ALA A 130 -16.03 3.30 -3.13
CA ALA A 130 -16.21 2.38 -4.25
C ALA A 130 -16.70 0.99 -3.79
N LEU A 131 -16.11 0.46 -2.71
CA LEU A 131 -16.48 -0.80 -2.08
C LEU A 131 -17.95 -0.86 -1.63
N ARG A 132 -18.51 0.29 -1.27
CA ARG A 132 -19.93 0.45 -0.89
C ARG A 132 -20.84 0.63 -2.11
N GLY A 133 -20.31 0.50 -3.33
CA GLY A 133 -21.04 0.73 -4.57
C GLY A 133 -21.35 2.20 -4.85
N LYS A 134 -20.72 3.13 -4.12
CA LYS A 134 -20.90 4.57 -4.33
C LYS A 134 -19.83 5.09 -5.28
N THR A 135 -20.20 6.07 -6.09
CA THR A 135 -19.26 6.74 -6.98
C THR A 135 -18.18 7.45 -6.17
N PRO A 136 -16.89 7.15 -6.42
CA PRO A 136 -15.77 7.89 -5.84
C PRO A 136 -15.78 9.35 -6.27
N ASP A 137 -14.92 10.18 -5.66
CA ASP A 137 -14.75 11.57 -6.04
C ASP A 137 -14.34 11.67 -7.52
N GLN A 138 -15.28 12.14 -8.34
CA GLN A 138 -15.12 12.22 -9.78
C GLN A 138 -14.10 13.27 -10.21
N PHE A 139 -13.85 14.29 -9.38
CA PHE A 139 -12.84 15.30 -9.67
C PHE A 139 -11.43 14.76 -9.41
N CYS A 140 -11.25 14.04 -8.30
CA CYS A 140 -9.95 13.45 -7.97
C CYS A 140 -9.59 12.26 -8.89
N LEU A 141 -10.59 11.52 -9.36
CA LEU A 141 -10.41 10.28 -10.12
C LEU A 141 -10.86 10.39 -11.58
N ASN A 142 -10.98 11.62 -12.12
CA ASN A 142 -11.26 11.87 -13.54
C ASN A 142 -12.47 11.06 -14.07
N PHE A 143 -13.61 11.13 -13.38
CA PHE A 143 -14.86 10.42 -13.70
C PHE A 143 -14.75 8.89 -13.77
N THR A 144 -13.77 8.30 -13.09
CA THR A 144 -13.62 6.85 -13.01
C THR A 144 -14.74 6.22 -12.19
N SER A 145 -15.35 5.14 -12.71
CA SER A 145 -16.40 4.41 -12.01
C SER A 145 -15.86 3.67 -10.78
N ALA A 146 -16.73 3.37 -9.81
CA ALA A 146 -16.37 2.59 -8.62
C ALA A 146 -15.69 1.26 -8.98
N GLU A 147 -16.21 0.56 -9.98
CA GLU A 147 -15.67 -0.74 -10.41
C GLU A 147 -14.29 -0.61 -11.03
N GLN A 148 -14.06 0.42 -11.85
CA GLN A 148 -12.74 0.69 -12.44
C GLN A 148 -11.71 1.02 -11.37
N VAL A 149 -12.03 1.85 -10.37
CA VAL A 149 -11.11 2.15 -9.26
C VAL A 149 -10.69 0.86 -8.55
N LEU A 150 -11.64 -0.01 -8.24
CA LEU A 150 -11.33 -1.28 -7.56
C LEU A 150 -10.47 -2.20 -8.42
N ARG A 151 -10.73 -2.27 -9.73
CA ARG A 151 -9.92 -3.04 -10.69
C ARG A 151 -8.50 -2.48 -10.81
N GLU A 152 -8.35 -1.17 -10.95
CA GLU A 152 -7.05 -0.51 -11.02
C GLU A 152 -6.23 -0.75 -9.75
N VAL A 153 -6.83 -0.56 -8.57
CA VAL A 153 -6.16 -0.81 -7.29
C VAL A 153 -5.68 -2.24 -7.18
N ARG A 154 -6.53 -3.21 -7.54
CA ARG A 154 -6.20 -4.63 -7.53
C ARG A 154 -5.08 -4.95 -8.51
N ASP A 155 -5.22 -4.53 -9.76
CA ASP A 155 -4.32 -4.89 -10.86
C ASP A 155 -2.95 -4.23 -10.66
N ILE A 156 -2.90 -2.94 -10.29
CA ILE A 156 -1.64 -2.22 -10.00
C ILE A 156 -0.95 -2.83 -8.78
N SER A 157 -1.68 -3.10 -7.69
CA SER A 157 -1.08 -3.76 -6.51
C SER A 157 -0.53 -5.14 -6.86
N GLY A 158 -1.19 -5.88 -7.75
CA GLY A 158 -0.72 -7.18 -8.26
C GLY A 158 0.58 -7.04 -9.05
N LEU A 159 0.63 -6.11 -10.00
CA LEU A 159 1.83 -5.85 -10.79
C LEU A 159 3.01 -5.36 -9.94
N LEU A 160 2.75 -4.61 -8.87
CA LEU A 160 3.79 -4.08 -8.00
C LEU A 160 4.41 -5.13 -7.06
N ILE A 161 3.80 -6.31 -6.94
CA ILE A 161 4.34 -7.43 -6.15
C ILE A 161 4.76 -8.64 -7.01
N SER A 162 4.40 -8.67 -8.29
CA SER A 162 4.67 -9.77 -9.22
C SER A 162 6.17 -10.06 -9.39
N SER A 163 6.51 -11.32 -9.66
CA SER A 163 7.90 -11.85 -9.74
C SER A 163 8.59 -11.74 -11.10
N ASP A 164 7.97 -11.09 -12.09
CA ASP A 164 8.32 -11.20 -13.51
C ASP A 164 9.77 -10.85 -13.91
N ARG A 165 10.55 -10.17 -13.06
CA ARG A 165 11.91 -9.70 -13.42
C ARG A 165 13.00 -9.89 -12.36
N SER A 166 12.62 -10.12 -11.11
CA SER A 166 13.52 -10.03 -9.96
C SER A 166 12.89 -10.69 -8.75
N ASP A 167 13.73 -11.26 -7.89
CA ASP A 167 13.33 -11.67 -6.53
C ASP A 167 12.80 -10.49 -5.70
N TRP A 168 13.16 -9.26 -6.09
CA TRP A 168 12.70 -8.02 -5.49
C TRP A 168 11.46 -7.46 -6.17
N ALA A 169 10.45 -7.16 -5.37
CA ALA A 169 9.18 -6.63 -5.84
C ALA A 169 9.34 -5.21 -6.45
N PRO A 170 8.63 -4.89 -7.56
CA PRO A 170 8.64 -3.56 -8.15
C PRO A 170 8.25 -2.42 -7.19
N VAL A 171 7.43 -2.70 -6.16
CA VAL A 171 7.05 -1.73 -5.13
C VAL A 171 8.26 -1.11 -4.41
N ASN A 172 9.42 -1.79 -4.37
CA ASN A 172 10.65 -1.26 -3.77
C ASN A 172 11.18 -0.01 -4.49
N ALA A 173 10.78 0.21 -5.75
CA ALA A 173 11.13 1.42 -6.50
C ALA A 173 10.33 2.67 -6.08
N PHE A 174 9.39 2.52 -5.14
CA PHE A 174 8.57 3.59 -4.58
C PHE A 174 8.95 3.82 -3.11
N PRO A 175 10.16 4.32 -2.82
CA PRO A 175 10.58 4.55 -1.46
C PRO A 175 9.71 5.63 -0.82
N CYS A 176 9.17 5.31 0.35
CA CYS A 176 8.42 6.21 1.19
C CYS A 176 8.61 5.81 2.64
N ALA A 177 9.59 6.42 3.31
CA ALA A 177 9.88 6.11 4.72
C ALA A 177 8.65 6.33 5.63
N ALA A 178 7.77 7.26 5.25
CA ALA A 178 6.52 7.53 5.96
C ALA A 178 5.60 6.30 6.05
N MET A 179 5.63 5.37 5.08
CA MET A 179 4.78 4.17 5.12
C MET A 179 5.25 3.13 6.13
N MET A 180 6.44 3.30 6.71
CA MET A 180 7.08 2.29 7.57
C MET A 180 7.69 2.93 8.82
N PRO A 181 6.87 3.61 9.65
CA PRO A 181 7.37 4.28 10.84
C PRO A 181 8.01 3.27 11.80
N GLY A 182 9.22 3.57 12.26
CA GLY A 182 9.96 2.74 13.22
C GLY A 182 10.56 1.45 12.64
N HIS A 183 10.50 1.23 11.33
CA HIS A 183 11.14 0.10 10.66
C HIS A 183 12.23 0.57 9.71
N ARG A 184 13.33 -0.20 9.57
CA ARG A 184 14.21 -0.06 8.39
C ARG A 184 13.38 -0.35 7.16
N LEU A 185 13.56 0.41 6.07
CA LEU A 185 12.92 0.15 4.77
C LEU A 185 13.20 -1.32 4.42
N PRO A 186 12.22 -2.24 4.56
CA PRO A 186 12.41 -3.61 4.17
C PRO A 186 12.36 -3.66 2.65
N GLU A 187 13.31 -4.37 2.07
CA GLU A 187 13.20 -4.77 0.68
C GLU A 187 12.14 -5.88 0.62
N PHE A 188 11.08 -5.65 -0.14
CA PHE A 188 9.99 -6.59 -0.30
C PHE A 188 10.33 -7.61 -1.39
N HIS A 189 10.14 -8.88 -1.10
CA HIS A 189 10.27 -9.93 -2.11
C HIS A 189 9.01 -10.01 -2.96
N SER A 190 9.21 -10.36 -4.22
CA SER A 190 8.12 -10.63 -5.15
C SER A 190 7.30 -11.84 -4.69
N THR A 191 6.01 -11.83 -4.99
CA THR A 191 5.13 -12.97 -4.75
C THR A 191 3.96 -12.96 -5.72
N ASP A 192 3.64 -14.14 -6.25
CA ASP A 192 2.48 -14.34 -7.13
C ASP A 192 1.22 -14.69 -6.32
N ALA A 193 1.21 -14.37 -5.02
CA ALA A 193 0.07 -14.60 -4.15
C ALA A 193 -1.14 -13.79 -4.64
N PRO A 194 -2.33 -14.41 -4.78
CA PRO A 194 -3.53 -13.70 -5.15
C PRO A 194 -3.91 -12.67 -4.06
N HIS A 195 -4.52 -11.56 -4.48
CA HIS A 195 -5.00 -10.48 -3.63
C HIS A 195 -3.91 -9.90 -2.70
N PRO A 196 -2.89 -9.21 -3.26
CA PRO A 196 -1.72 -8.78 -2.51
C PRO A 196 -2.06 -7.87 -1.33
N LEU A 197 -3.05 -6.98 -1.45
CA LEU A 197 -3.48 -6.13 -0.33
C LEU A 197 -4.04 -6.95 0.83
N ALA A 198 -4.72 -8.05 0.53
CA ALA A 198 -5.28 -8.92 1.54
C ALA A 198 -4.21 -9.71 2.27
N SER A 199 -3.28 -10.34 1.54
CA SER A 199 -2.23 -11.21 2.07
C SER A 199 -1.03 -10.44 2.65
N ALA A 200 -0.75 -9.24 2.13
CA ALA A 200 0.39 -8.41 2.53
C ALA A 200 0.36 -8.04 4.02
N ARG A 201 1.55 -7.96 4.61
CA ARG A 201 1.76 -7.37 5.94
C ARG A 201 1.50 -5.88 5.90
N ILE A 202 1.16 -5.30 7.05
CA ILE A 202 0.73 -3.90 7.10
C ILE A 202 1.75 -2.91 6.51
N PRO A 203 3.08 -3.05 6.72
CA PRO A 203 4.06 -2.22 6.03
C PRO A 203 3.96 -2.31 4.50
N LEU A 204 3.96 -3.53 3.94
CA LEU A 204 3.83 -3.76 2.50
C LEU A 204 2.49 -3.24 1.97
N ARG A 205 1.39 -3.47 2.70
CA ARG A 205 0.05 -2.98 2.34
C ARG A 205 0.05 -1.47 2.20
N ARG A 206 0.62 -0.73 3.16
CA ARG A 206 0.75 0.73 3.07
C ARG A 206 1.62 1.16 1.90
N SER A 207 2.74 0.50 1.66
CA SER A 207 3.59 0.79 0.50
C SER A 207 2.88 0.56 -0.83
N LEU A 208 2.12 -0.53 -0.97
CA LEU A 208 1.30 -0.82 -2.15
C LEU A 208 0.20 0.24 -2.33
N LEU A 209 -0.51 0.60 -1.26
CA LEU A 209 -1.54 1.65 -1.30
C LEU A 209 -0.95 3.01 -1.67
N ALA A 210 0.21 3.37 -1.12
CA ALA A 210 0.90 4.63 -1.44
C ALA A 210 1.38 4.68 -2.89
N ALA A 211 2.03 3.61 -3.37
CA ALA A 211 2.47 3.52 -4.76
C ALA A 211 1.28 3.55 -5.73
N THR A 212 0.22 2.80 -5.43
CA THR A 212 -1.01 2.80 -6.22
C THR A 212 -1.68 4.18 -6.22
N CYS A 213 -1.77 4.83 -5.05
CA CYS A 213 -2.27 6.20 -4.95
C CYS A 213 -1.47 7.15 -5.84
N ALA A 214 -0.14 7.10 -5.79
CA ALA A 214 0.73 7.96 -6.60
C ALA A 214 0.61 7.68 -8.11
N ILE A 215 0.31 6.43 -8.51
CA ILE A 215 0.10 6.06 -9.92
C ILE A 215 -1.29 6.49 -10.40
N VAL A 216 -2.34 6.18 -9.63
CA VAL A 216 -3.75 6.39 -10.05
C VAL A 216 -4.16 7.85 -9.93
N MET A 217 -3.78 8.52 -8.84
CA MET A 217 -4.13 9.92 -8.63
C MET A 217 -3.27 10.80 -9.55
N ASP A 218 -3.90 11.78 -10.18
CA ASP A 218 -3.19 12.75 -10.99
C ASP A 218 -2.37 13.68 -10.09
N ALA A 219 -1.11 13.94 -10.47
CA ALA A 219 -0.10 14.62 -9.67
C ALA A 219 -0.31 16.15 -9.61
N GLY A 220 -1.57 16.60 -9.52
CA GLY A 220 -1.92 17.97 -9.17
C GLY A 220 -1.87 18.22 -7.66
N SER A 221 -1.67 17.19 -6.83
CA SER A 221 -1.49 17.37 -5.39
C SER A 221 -0.03 17.67 -5.07
N ASP A 222 0.23 18.80 -4.39
CA ASP A 222 1.51 19.19 -3.76
C ASP A 222 2.13 18.15 -2.80
N VAL A 223 1.55 16.95 -2.70
CA VAL A 223 1.98 15.88 -1.81
C VAL A 223 2.93 14.94 -2.53
N ALA A 224 4.23 15.13 -2.30
CA ALA A 224 5.23 14.11 -2.63
C ALA A 224 4.98 12.87 -1.76
N LEU A 225 4.19 11.92 -2.27
CA LEU A 225 3.98 10.60 -1.66
C LEU A 225 5.25 9.73 -1.71
N LEU A 226 6.22 10.11 -2.54
CA LEU A 226 7.51 9.45 -2.72
C LEU A 226 8.63 10.36 -2.22
N ASP A 227 9.74 9.76 -1.81
CA ASP A 227 10.90 10.50 -1.34
C ASP A 227 11.45 11.46 -2.43
N PRO A 228 12.09 12.59 -2.04
CA PRO A 228 12.62 13.56 -3.00
C PRO A 228 13.60 12.94 -4.01
N GLY A 229 13.51 13.36 -5.27
CA GLY A 229 14.41 12.89 -6.34
C GLY A 229 13.99 11.58 -7.02
N VAL A 230 12.87 10.99 -6.59
CA VAL A 230 12.27 9.85 -7.30
C VAL A 230 11.56 10.36 -8.56
N ALA A 231 11.71 9.63 -9.67
CA ALA A 231 11.01 9.93 -10.91
C ALA A 231 9.48 9.87 -10.70
N PRO A 232 8.67 10.57 -11.53
CA PRO A 232 7.22 10.52 -11.44
C PRO A 232 6.70 9.09 -11.29
N ALA A 233 5.71 8.88 -10.42
CA ALA A 233 5.26 7.54 -10.02
C ALA A 233 4.87 6.67 -11.23
N ILE A 234 4.21 7.27 -12.23
CA ILE A 234 3.82 6.55 -13.45
C ILE A 234 5.02 6.19 -14.34
N GLU A 235 6.06 7.03 -14.38
CA GLU A 235 7.31 6.69 -15.08
C GLU A 235 8.03 5.53 -14.38
N THR A 236 8.13 5.61 -13.05
CA THR A 236 8.70 4.55 -12.22
C THR A 236 7.97 3.23 -12.44
N PHE A 237 6.63 3.25 -12.41
CA PHE A 237 5.78 2.08 -12.68
C PHE A 237 6.09 1.45 -14.05
N LEU A 238 6.08 2.25 -15.11
CA LEU A 238 6.34 1.77 -16.47
C LEU A 238 7.76 1.23 -16.69
N SER A 239 8.74 1.72 -15.92
CA SER A 239 10.13 1.24 -16.00
C SER A 239 10.36 -0.09 -15.27
N ARG A 240 9.56 -0.39 -14.24
CA ARG A 240 9.77 -1.52 -13.34
C ARG A 240 8.88 -2.72 -13.65
N VAL A 241 7.67 -2.47 -14.12
CA VAL A 241 6.70 -3.52 -14.44
C VAL A 241 6.86 -3.95 -15.89
N GLU A 242 6.59 -5.24 -16.17
CA GLU A 242 6.66 -5.76 -17.52
C GLU A 242 5.63 -5.09 -18.46
N GLY A 243 6.12 -4.60 -19.60
CA GLY A 243 5.28 -3.91 -20.59
C GLY A 243 4.13 -4.78 -21.10
N ALA A 244 4.38 -6.07 -21.35
CA ALA A 244 3.36 -7.01 -21.84
C ALA A 244 2.20 -7.19 -20.86
N ALA A 245 2.50 -7.26 -19.55
CA ALA A 245 1.47 -7.36 -18.51
C ALA A 245 0.59 -6.11 -18.48
N ILE A 246 1.19 -4.92 -18.57
CA ILE A 246 0.46 -3.64 -18.68
C ILE A 246 -0.41 -3.61 -19.94
N ASP A 247 0.15 -4.00 -21.08
CA ASP A 247 -0.56 -3.99 -22.36
C ASP A 247 -1.76 -4.95 -22.35
N SER A 248 -1.66 -6.09 -21.65
CA SER A 248 -2.78 -7.01 -21.46
C SER A 248 -3.95 -6.37 -20.71
N PHE A 249 -3.68 -5.52 -19.72
CA PHE A 249 -4.73 -4.83 -18.96
C PHE A 249 -5.34 -3.67 -19.74
N ILE A 250 -4.52 -2.95 -20.52
CA ILE A 250 -5.02 -1.89 -21.42
C ILE A 250 -5.92 -2.47 -22.52
N ALA A 251 -5.57 -3.64 -23.06
CA ALA A 251 -6.34 -4.29 -24.11
C ALA A 251 -7.71 -4.82 -23.65
N ALA A 252 -7.89 -5.06 -22.34
CA ALA A 252 -9.15 -5.54 -21.77
C ALA A 252 -10.18 -4.39 -21.64
N PRO A 253 -11.30 -4.41 -22.40
CA PRO A 253 -12.24 -3.30 -22.44
C PRO A 253 -12.84 -2.97 -21.06
N GLY A 254 -12.80 -1.68 -20.69
CA GLY A 254 -13.36 -1.21 -19.42
C GLY A 254 -12.62 -1.67 -18.16
N ARG A 255 -11.46 -2.32 -18.30
CA ARG A 255 -10.68 -2.81 -17.16
C ARG A 255 -10.03 -1.67 -16.38
N TRP A 256 -9.32 -0.79 -17.08
CA TRP A 256 -8.76 0.46 -16.55
C TRP A 256 -9.54 1.67 -17.09
N SER A 257 -9.46 2.78 -16.35
CA SER A 257 -10.07 4.03 -16.73
C SER A 257 -9.42 4.62 -17.99
N PRO A 258 -10.19 5.36 -18.82
CA PRO A 258 -9.63 6.08 -19.95
C PRO A 258 -8.53 7.07 -19.55
N SER A 259 -8.65 7.70 -18.37
CA SER A 259 -7.67 8.66 -17.84
C SER A 259 -6.34 8.00 -17.50
N LEU A 260 -6.34 6.84 -16.83
CA LEU A 260 -5.12 6.08 -16.56
C LEU A 260 -4.45 5.61 -17.85
N ILE A 261 -5.24 5.07 -18.79
CA ILE A 261 -4.73 4.61 -20.10
C ILE A 261 -4.09 5.78 -20.86
N GLN A 262 -4.74 6.95 -20.89
CA GLN A 262 -4.22 8.14 -21.53
C GLN A 262 -2.90 8.59 -20.91
N ARG A 263 -2.81 8.65 -19.56
CA ARG A 263 -1.58 9.01 -18.85
C ARG A 263 -0.44 8.05 -19.19
N ILE A 264 -0.68 6.75 -19.19
CA ILE A 264 0.31 5.74 -19.60
C ILE A 264 0.79 5.98 -21.04
N ALA A 265 -0.12 6.26 -21.97
CA ALA A 265 0.22 6.53 -23.36
C ALA A 265 1.04 7.82 -23.53
N GLU A 266 0.68 8.88 -22.80
CA GLU A 266 1.42 10.14 -22.77
C GLU A 266 2.82 9.98 -22.20
N THR A 267 2.96 9.31 -21.05
CA THR A 267 4.27 9.02 -20.46
C THR A 267 5.13 8.20 -21.41
N ARG A 268 4.61 7.12 -22.01
CA ARG A 268 5.35 6.31 -23.00
C ARG A 268 5.82 7.15 -24.19
N ARG A 269 4.98 8.06 -24.69
CA ARG A 269 5.35 8.99 -25.78
C ARG A 269 6.46 9.95 -25.35
N ALA A 270 6.35 10.53 -24.15
CA ALA A 270 7.36 11.43 -23.59
C ALA A 270 8.71 10.72 -23.44
N THR A 271 8.75 9.51 -22.87
CA THR A 271 9.97 8.72 -22.70
C THR A 271 10.64 8.40 -24.05
N ARG A 272 9.86 7.98 -25.06
CA ARG A 272 10.40 7.72 -26.42
C ARG A 272 10.98 8.98 -27.07
N ARG A 273 10.32 10.13 -26.89
CA ARG A 273 10.81 11.42 -27.37
C ARG A 273 12.14 11.79 -26.71
N SER A 274 12.24 11.65 -25.38
CA SER A 274 13.46 11.92 -24.63
C SER A 274 14.62 11.00 -25.05
N ALA A 275 14.37 9.70 -25.23
CA ALA A 275 15.38 8.75 -25.72
C ALA A 275 15.87 9.10 -27.13
N SER A 276 14.96 9.53 -28.02
CA SER A 276 15.30 9.96 -29.37
C SER A 276 16.19 11.21 -29.37
N ILE A 277 15.86 12.20 -28.52
CA ILE A 277 16.66 13.42 -28.33
C ILE A 277 18.05 13.07 -27.78
N ALA A 278 18.13 12.20 -26.78
CA ALA A 278 19.41 11.77 -26.19
C ALA A 278 20.30 11.09 -27.23
N ARG A 279 19.73 10.21 -28.07
CA ARG A 279 20.45 9.57 -29.18
C ARG A 279 21.01 10.58 -30.18
N LEU A 280 20.19 11.56 -30.60
CA LEU A 280 20.62 12.62 -31.52
C LEU A 280 21.75 13.46 -30.94
N LYS A 281 21.66 13.85 -29.66
CA LYS A 281 22.74 14.57 -28.96
C LYS A 281 24.03 13.74 -28.93
N GLY A 282 23.93 12.44 -28.65
CA GLY A 282 25.08 11.53 -28.68
C GLY A 282 25.75 11.45 -30.06
N CYS A 283 24.96 11.42 -31.13
CA CYS A 283 25.47 11.45 -32.50
C CYS A 283 26.18 12.76 -32.83
N ILE A 284 25.60 13.91 -32.43
CA ILE A 284 26.23 15.24 -32.63
C ILE A 284 27.58 15.30 -31.91
N SER A 285 27.65 14.92 -30.63
CA SER A 285 28.91 14.92 -29.89
C SER A 285 29.94 13.91 -30.41
N ALA A 286 29.51 12.85 -31.10
CA ALA A 286 30.43 11.92 -31.77
C ALA A 286 31.00 12.52 -33.06
N ILE A 287 30.19 13.25 -33.83
CA ILE A 287 30.62 14.00 -35.01
C ILE A 287 31.62 15.08 -34.57
N ASP A 288 31.29 15.90 -33.56
CA ASP A 288 32.16 16.98 -33.09
C ASP A 288 33.54 16.46 -32.65
N ARG A 289 33.61 15.26 -32.07
CA ARG A 289 34.89 14.62 -31.68
C ARG A 289 35.66 14.00 -32.83
N ALA A 290 35.01 13.66 -33.94
CA ALA A 290 35.66 13.09 -35.11
C ALA A 290 36.28 14.18 -36.02
N PHE A 291 35.83 15.43 -35.88
CA PHE A 291 36.27 16.59 -36.66
C PHE A 291 37.07 17.61 -35.83
N ALA A 292 37.46 17.28 -34.59
CA ALA A 292 38.37 18.03 -33.73
C ALA A 292 39.76 17.38 -33.71
#